data_AF-A0A396RY80-F1
#
_entry.id   AF-A0A396RY80-F1
#
_cell.length_a   1.000
_cell.length_b   1.000
_cell.length_c   1.000
_cell.angle_alpha   90.00
_cell.angle_beta   90.00
_cell.angle_gamma   90.00
#
_symmetry.space_group_name_H-M   'P 1'
#
loop_
_entity.id
_entity.type
_entity.pdbx_description
1 polymer ?
#
loop_
_entity_poly.entity_id
_entity_poly.type
_entity_poly.pdbx_seq_one_letter_code
_entity_poly.pdbx_strand_id
1 'polypeptide(L)'
;MALSDYWKGPEHRRRADDLDLQLTDLQARYQQLQALTRQIGAMEVVEVKNLIAQEKRKLAAVHQEVQRAEQDAAALAQRSSDLQREILVWEETLLLESFALYEPKFKLNSSHEYKARLVGVREQQKALIKSGTAASGNTNWEVNGSKVEGRKLVNDMIKLVLRSFNNEAGRRQKLSA
;
A
#
# COMPACT_ATOMS: atom_id res chain seq x y z
N MET A 1 -56.67 85.22 27.02
CA MET A 1 -56.15 84.15 27.90
C MET A 1 -56.82 84.30 29.25
N ALA A 2 -57.39 83.22 29.78
CA ALA A 2 -58.13 83.27 31.04
C ALA A 2 -57.16 83.18 32.24
N LEU A 3 -57.45 83.88 33.34
CA LEU A 3 -56.66 83.82 34.59
C LEU A 3 -56.53 82.39 35.16
N SER A 4 -57.39 81.46 34.73
CA SER A 4 -57.32 80.02 35.05
C SER A 4 -56.14 79.28 34.41
N ASP A 5 -55.58 79.79 33.31
CA ASP A 5 -54.45 79.15 32.61
C ASP A 5 -53.13 79.33 33.38
N TYR A 6 -53.00 80.41 34.16
CA TYR A 6 -51.82 80.68 34.99
C TYR A 6 -51.74 79.78 36.24
N TRP A 7 -52.87 79.21 36.69
CA TRP A 7 -52.91 78.34 37.88
C TRP A 7 -52.46 76.90 37.58
N LYS A 8 -52.45 76.48 36.31
CA LYS A 8 -51.97 75.15 35.86
C LYS A 8 -50.48 75.11 35.55
N GLY A 9 -49.78 76.24 35.61
CA GLY A 9 -48.34 76.36 35.31
C GLY A 9 -47.44 75.34 36.03
N PRO A 10 -47.60 75.12 37.34
CA PRO A 10 -46.83 74.10 38.07
C PRO A 10 -47.08 72.67 37.60
N GLU A 11 -48.31 72.34 37.22
CA GLU A 11 -48.67 71.01 36.69
C GLU A 11 -48.08 70.80 35.29
N HIS A 12 -48.12 71.82 34.43
CA HIS A 12 -47.48 71.77 33.11
C HIS A 12 -45.96 71.62 33.21
N ARG A 13 -45.32 72.29 34.18
CA ARG A 13 -43.88 72.16 34.43
C ARG A 13 -43.52 70.76 34.93
N ARG A 14 -44.25 70.21 35.91
CA ARG A 14 -44.05 68.82 36.38
C ARG A 14 -44.23 67.82 35.25
N ARG A 15 -45.24 68.02 34.39
CA ARG A 15 -45.45 67.16 33.22
C ARG A 15 -44.32 67.27 32.20
N ALA A 16 -43.76 68.46 32.01
CA ALA A 16 -42.58 68.65 31.16
C ALA A 16 -41.35 67.93 31.75
N ASP A 17 -41.10 68.09 33.06
CA ASP A 17 -40.02 67.41 33.77
C ASP A 17 -40.18 65.88 33.72
N ASP A 18 -41.40 65.36 33.92
CA ASP A 18 -41.72 63.93 33.81
C ASP A 18 -41.54 63.40 32.37
N LEU A 19 -41.93 64.18 31.36
CA LEU A 19 -41.73 63.83 29.96
C LEU A 19 -40.24 63.83 29.59
N ASP A 20 -39.44 64.76 30.13
CA ASP A 20 -37.99 64.79 29.92
C ASP A 20 -37.30 63.59 30.59
N LEU A 21 -37.76 63.18 31.77
CA LEU A 21 -37.30 61.95 32.43
C LEU A 21 -37.67 60.70 31.61
N GLN A 22 -38.87 60.66 31.03
CA GLN A 22 -39.28 59.55 30.16
C GLN A 22 -38.50 59.54 28.85
N LEU A 23 -38.21 60.70 28.26
CA LEU A 23 -37.42 60.79 27.02
C LEU A 23 -35.98 60.35 27.26
N THR A 24 -35.38 60.74 28.39
CA THR A 24 -34.03 60.33 28.76
C THR A 24 -33.94 58.83 29.04
N ASP A 25 -34.91 58.26 29.76
CA ASP A 25 -35.01 56.81 29.95
C ASP A 25 -35.22 56.05 28.62
N LEU A 26 -36.10 56.55 27.76
CA LEU A 26 -36.35 55.94 26.45
C LEU A 26 -35.12 55.99 25.54
N GLN A 27 -34.38 57.09 25.56
CA GLN A 27 -33.11 57.23 24.84
C GLN A 27 -32.06 56.24 25.36
N ALA A 28 -31.94 56.08 26.68
CA ALA A 28 -31.03 55.11 27.28
C ALA A 28 -31.37 53.67 26.88
N ARG A 29 -32.67 53.31 26.93
CA ARG A 29 -33.15 51.99 26.49
C ARG A 29 -32.93 51.76 25.01
N TYR A 30 -33.13 52.77 24.18
CA TYR A 30 -32.88 52.68 22.74
C TYR A 30 -31.40 52.45 22.44
N GLN A 31 -30.49 53.15 23.12
CA GLN A 31 -29.05 52.93 22.99
C GLN A 31 -28.63 51.54 23.44
N GLN A 32 -29.18 51.03 24.54
CA GLN A 32 -28.95 49.67 25.02
C GLN A 32 -29.42 48.64 23.99
N LEU A 33 -30.62 48.82 23.42
CA LEU A 33 -31.16 47.92 22.40
C LEU A 33 -30.28 47.92 21.14
N GLN A 34 -29.85 49.09 20.67
CA GLN A 34 -28.93 49.20 19.54
C GLN A 34 -27.58 48.50 19.79
N ALA A 35 -27.03 48.61 21.00
CA ALA A 35 -25.79 47.93 21.37
C ALA A 35 -25.96 46.40 21.33
N LEU A 36 -27.07 45.89 21.87
CA LEU A 36 -27.39 44.46 21.88
C LEU A 36 -27.57 43.92 20.45
N THR A 37 -28.30 44.64 19.58
CA THR A 37 -28.49 44.24 18.18
C THR A 37 -27.18 44.18 17.42
N ARG A 38 -26.27 45.14 17.63
CA ARG A 38 -24.93 45.12 17.03
C ARG A 38 -24.10 43.94 17.52
N GLN A 39 -24.17 43.64 18.81
CA GLN A 39 -23.42 42.53 19.40
C GLN A 39 -23.92 41.18 18.88
N ILE A 40 -25.24 40.95 18.85
CA ILE A 40 -25.85 39.72 18.35
C ILE A 40 -25.51 39.53 16.86
N GLY A 41 -25.74 40.56 16.03
CA GLY A 41 -25.42 40.48 14.60
C GLY A 41 -23.92 40.28 14.31
N ALA A 42 -23.03 40.88 15.11
CA ALA A 42 -21.59 40.66 14.98
C ALA A 42 -21.18 39.23 15.38
N MET A 43 -21.78 38.68 16.43
CA MET A 43 -21.48 37.32 16.90
C MET A 43 -21.90 36.27 15.86
N GLU A 44 -23.10 36.38 15.29
CA GLU A 44 -23.57 35.49 14.21
C GLU A 44 -22.67 35.56 12.97
N VAL A 45 -22.24 36.76 12.56
CA VAL A 45 -21.35 36.92 11.39
C VAL A 45 -19.97 36.29 11.64
N VAL A 46 -19.44 36.38 12.87
CA VAL A 46 -18.16 35.76 13.23
C VAL A 46 -18.28 34.23 13.22
N GLU A 47 -19.36 33.67 13.77
CA GLU A 47 -19.63 32.23 13.76
C GLU A 47 -19.72 31.68 12.33
N VAL A 48 -20.49 32.34 11.46
CA VAL A 48 -20.61 31.94 10.04
C VAL A 48 -19.27 32.03 9.32
N LYS A 49 -18.46 33.08 9.56
CA LYS A 49 -17.11 33.19 8.97
C LYS A 49 -16.19 32.07 9.42
N ASN A 50 -16.24 31.71 10.70
CA ASN A 50 -15.46 30.60 11.24
C ASN A 50 -15.87 29.26 10.62
N LEU A 51 -17.17 29.03 10.46
CA LEU A 51 -17.69 27.83 9.78
C LEU A 51 -17.23 27.77 8.32
N ILE A 52 -17.34 28.87 7.58
CA ILE A 52 -16.84 28.96 6.19
C ILE A 52 -15.34 28.66 6.12
N ALA A 53 -14.55 29.21 7.05
CA ALA A 53 -13.12 28.95 7.11
C ALA A 53 -12.81 27.48 7.41
N GLN A 54 -13.58 26.85 8.30
CA GLN A 54 -13.45 25.44 8.63
C GLN A 54 -13.82 24.55 7.43
N GLU A 55 -14.95 24.81 6.78
CA GLU A 55 -15.38 24.03 5.61
C GLU A 55 -14.43 24.19 4.42
N LYS A 56 -13.87 25.40 4.21
CA LYS A 56 -12.80 25.60 3.22
C LYS A 56 -11.57 24.76 3.51
N ARG A 57 -11.15 24.64 4.78
CA ARG A 57 -10.02 23.79 5.18
C ARG A 57 -10.33 22.31 4.94
N LYS A 58 -11.52 21.85 5.31
CA LYS A 58 -11.96 20.46 5.05
C LYS A 58 -11.97 20.16 3.55
N LEU A 59 -12.54 21.06 2.75
CA LEU A 59 -12.61 20.90 1.30
C LEU A 59 -11.22 20.85 0.66
N ALA A 60 -10.28 21.69 1.12
CA ALA A 60 -8.90 21.65 0.67
C ALA A 60 -8.20 20.33 1.04
N ALA A 61 -8.44 19.82 2.26
CA ALA A 61 -7.88 18.54 2.70
C ALA A 61 -8.41 17.36 1.87
N VAL A 62 -9.73 17.28 1.67
CA VAL A 62 -10.35 16.25 0.82
C VAL A 62 -9.85 16.34 -0.61
N HIS A 63 -9.68 17.54 -1.16
CA HIS A 63 -9.14 17.70 -2.51
C HIS A 63 -7.70 17.18 -2.63
N GLN A 64 -6.86 17.42 -1.61
CA GLN A 64 -5.50 16.84 -1.57
C GLN A 64 -5.52 15.32 -1.45
N GLU A 65 -6.43 14.75 -0.66
CA GLU A 65 -6.58 13.30 -0.54
C GLU A 65 -7.01 12.65 -1.86
N VAL A 66 -7.98 13.25 -2.56
CA VAL A 66 -8.41 12.78 -3.88
C VAL A 66 -7.27 12.83 -4.89
N GLN A 67 -6.53 13.93 -4.96
CA GLN A 67 -5.37 14.04 -5.86
C GLN A 67 -4.30 12.98 -5.57
N ARG A 68 -4.03 12.70 -4.29
CA ARG A 68 -3.08 11.63 -3.91
C ARG A 68 -3.59 10.25 -4.33
N ALA A 69 -4.87 9.96 -4.05
CA ALA A 69 -5.47 8.69 -4.41
C ALA A 69 -5.49 8.46 -5.93
N GLU A 70 -5.73 9.51 -6.73
CA GLU A 70 -5.67 9.45 -8.19
C GLU A 70 -4.25 9.15 -8.70
N GLN A 71 -3.23 9.79 -8.11
CA GLN A 71 -1.82 9.52 -8.44
C GLN A 71 -1.42 8.09 -8.10
N ASP A 72 -1.80 7.61 -6.92
CA ASP A 72 -1.52 6.24 -6.47
C ASP A 72 -2.23 5.20 -7.35
N ALA A 73 -3.48 5.46 -7.71
CA ALA A 73 -4.25 4.59 -8.61
C ALA A 73 -3.59 4.51 -10.00
N ALA A 74 -3.14 5.64 -10.55
CA ALA A 74 -2.44 5.67 -11.83
C ALA A 74 -1.11 4.90 -11.77
N ALA A 75 -0.33 5.06 -10.69
CA ALA A 75 0.91 4.34 -10.48
C ALA A 75 0.70 2.82 -10.37
N LEU A 76 -0.32 2.39 -9.61
CA LEU A 76 -0.69 0.98 -9.48
C LEU A 76 -1.17 0.39 -10.80
N ALA A 77 -1.97 1.13 -11.58
CA ALA A 77 -2.41 0.68 -12.90
C ALA A 77 -1.23 0.46 -13.85
N GLN A 78 -0.26 1.38 -13.87
CA GLN A 78 0.95 1.23 -14.67
C GLN A 78 1.77 0.00 -14.23
N ARG A 79 1.99 -0.15 -12.92
CA ARG A 79 2.71 -1.30 -12.36
C ARG A 79 2.05 -2.64 -12.71
N SER A 80 0.72 -2.69 -12.68
CA SER A 80 -0.06 -3.87 -13.06
C SER A 80 0.13 -4.21 -14.54
N SER A 81 0.07 -3.21 -15.42
CA SER A 81 0.30 -3.39 -16.85
C SER A 81 1.72 -3.89 -17.16
N ASP A 82 2.73 -3.39 -16.44
CA ASP A 82 4.11 -3.83 -16.59
C ASP A 82 4.27 -5.31 -16.19
N LEU A 83 3.73 -5.69 -15.03
CA LEU A 83 3.75 -7.08 -14.55
C LEU A 83 3.01 -8.04 -15.49
N GLN A 84 1.88 -7.62 -16.07
CA GLN A 84 1.16 -8.43 -17.07
C GLN A 84 2.02 -8.69 -18.31
N ARG A 85 2.77 -7.68 -18.77
CA ARG A 85 3.70 -7.85 -19.90
C ARG A 85 4.83 -8.81 -19.55
N GLU A 86 5.39 -8.71 -18.34
CA GLU A 86 6.41 -9.66 -17.87
C GLU A 86 5.84 -11.08 -17.84
N ILE A 87 4.65 -11.29 -17.27
CA ILE A 87 4.00 -12.61 -17.20
C ILE A 87 3.84 -13.21 -18.60
N LEU A 88 3.41 -12.42 -19.59
CA LEU A 88 3.26 -12.90 -20.96
C LEU A 88 4.59 -13.40 -21.56
N VAL A 89 5.70 -12.69 -21.29
CA VAL A 89 7.05 -13.13 -21.70
C VAL A 89 7.45 -14.42 -20.98
N TRP A 90 7.13 -14.55 -19.70
CA TRP A 90 7.38 -15.77 -18.93
C TRP A 90 6.56 -16.95 -19.43
N GLU A 91 5.28 -16.74 -19.79
CA GLU A 91 4.42 -17.76 -20.38
C GLU A 91 4.96 -18.25 -21.72
N GLU A 92 5.42 -17.33 -22.59
CA GLU A 92 6.09 -17.69 -23.84
C GLU A 92 7.38 -18.50 -23.58
N THR A 93 8.18 -18.08 -22.61
CA THR A 93 9.41 -18.80 -22.22
C THR A 93 9.10 -20.21 -21.72
N LEU A 94 8.09 -20.36 -20.85
CA LEU A 94 7.65 -21.66 -20.33
C LEU A 94 7.10 -22.55 -21.45
N LEU A 95 6.38 -21.97 -22.42
CA LEU A 95 5.90 -22.67 -23.60
C LEU A 95 7.07 -23.22 -24.42
N LEU A 96 8.10 -22.41 -24.69
CA LEU A 96 9.31 -22.86 -25.39
C LEU A 96 10.03 -23.97 -24.62
N GLU A 97 10.18 -23.84 -23.29
CA GLU A 97 10.75 -24.88 -22.43
C GLU A 97 9.93 -26.19 -22.50
N SER A 98 8.60 -26.11 -22.63
CA SER A 98 7.71 -27.28 -22.78
C SER A 98 7.93 -28.06 -24.08
N PHE A 99 8.40 -27.38 -25.14
CA PHE A 99 8.82 -28.00 -26.40
C PHE A 99 10.31 -28.38 -26.43
N ALA A 100 10.98 -28.35 -25.27
CA ALA A 100 12.42 -28.58 -25.14
C ALA A 100 13.30 -27.60 -25.95
N LEU A 101 12.76 -26.45 -26.33
CA LEU A 101 13.49 -25.35 -26.95
C LEU A 101 14.03 -24.44 -25.85
N TYR A 102 15.24 -24.73 -25.37
CA TYR A 102 15.88 -23.97 -24.31
C TYR A 102 16.75 -22.85 -24.88
N GLU A 103 16.57 -21.62 -24.38
CA GLU A 103 17.61 -20.61 -24.50
C GLU A 103 18.79 -20.95 -23.57
N PRO A 104 20.04 -21.02 -24.08
CA PRO A 104 21.20 -21.24 -23.23
C PRO A 104 21.41 -20.09 -22.24
N LYS A 105 21.03 -20.31 -20.96
CA LYS A 105 21.20 -19.30 -19.88
C LYS A 105 22.66 -19.04 -19.50
N PHE A 106 23.60 -19.85 -19.98
CA PHE A 106 25.02 -19.72 -19.66
C PHE A 106 25.76 -18.91 -20.73
N LYS A 107 26.18 -17.69 -20.39
CA LYS A 107 27.12 -16.88 -21.18
C LYS A 107 28.53 -17.43 -21.09
N LEU A 108 28.76 -18.60 -21.66
CA LEU A 108 30.10 -19.15 -21.77
C LEU A 108 30.67 -18.69 -23.09
N ASN A 109 31.43 -17.60 -23.02
CA ASN A 109 31.99 -16.89 -24.19
C ASN A 109 33.05 -17.72 -24.95
N SER A 110 33.41 -18.89 -24.43
CA SER A 110 34.44 -19.78 -24.97
C SER A 110 34.09 -21.25 -24.70
N SER A 111 34.12 -22.08 -25.76
CA SER A 111 33.96 -23.54 -25.68
C SER A 111 34.97 -24.19 -24.70
N HIS A 112 36.12 -23.56 -24.48
CA HIS A 112 37.15 -24.05 -23.57
C HIS A 112 36.76 -23.87 -22.11
N GLU A 113 36.21 -22.72 -21.72
CA GLU A 113 35.75 -22.48 -20.34
C GLU A 113 34.60 -23.42 -19.98
N TYR A 114 33.67 -23.65 -20.90
CA TYR A 114 32.60 -24.62 -20.70
C TYR A 114 33.13 -26.04 -20.46
N LYS A 115 34.06 -26.50 -21.30
CA LYS A 115 34.68 -27.83 -21.13
C LYS A 115 35.39 -27.95 -19.80
N ALA A 116 36.17 -26.93 -19.39
CA ALA A 116 36.88 -26.93 -18.12
C ALA A 116 35.92 -27.03 -16.93
N ARG A 117 34.85 -26.22 -16.91
CA ARG A 117 33.82 -26.29 -15.85
C ARG A 117 33.09 -27.63 -15.85
N LEU A 118 32.74 -28.16 -17.02
CA LEU A 118 32.06 -29.46 -17.13
C LEU A 118 32.94 -30.59 -16.60
N VAL A 119 34.25 -30.56 -16.87
CA VAL A 119 35.21 -31.51 -16.30
C VAL A 119 35.25 -31.37 -14.78
N GLY A 120 35.35 -30.14 -14.26
CA GLY A 120 35.35 -29.90 -12.80
C GLY A 120 34.10 -30.46 -12.10
N VAL A 121 32.91 -30.22 -12.67
CA VAL A 121 31.64 -30.76 -12.13
C VAL A 121 31.62 -32.28 -12.21
N ARG A 122 32.08 -32.89 -13.31
CA ARG A 122 32.15 -34.36 -13.43
C ARG A 122 33.12 -34.99 -12.43
N GLU A 123 34.25 -34.34 -12.15
CA GLU A 123 35.18 -34.82 -11.12
C GLU A 123 34.58 -34.71 -9.72
N GLN A 124 33.87 -33.63 -9.40
CA GLN A 124 33.12 -33.51 -8.14
C GLN A 124 32.06 -34.61 -8.00
N GLN A 125 31.29 -34.88 -9.05
CA GLN A 125 30.30 -35.97 -9.06
C GLN A 125 30.96 -37.34 -8.85
N LYS A 126 32.08 -37.62 -9.54
CA LYS A 126 32.86 -38.85 -9.33
C LYS A 126 33.33 -38.96 -7.89
N ALA A 127 33.81 -37.87 -7.28
CA ALA A 127 34.24 -37.87 -5.89
C ALA A 127 33.08 -38.22 -4.95
N LEU A 128 31.91 -37.60 -5.14
CA LEU A 128 30.70 -37.88 -4.34
C LEU A 128 30.21 -39.32 -4.48
N ILE A 129 30.29 -39.91 -5.68
CA ILE A 129 29.92 -41.31 -5.91
C ILE A 129 30.92 -42.23 -5.18
N LYS A 130 32.21 -41.95 -5.27
CA LYS A 130 33.27 -42.72 -4.62
C LYS A 130 33.19 -42.65 -3.09
N SER A 131 32.86 -41.49 -2.53
CA SER A 131 32.67 -41.32 -1.09
C SER A 131 31.33 -41.86 -0.57
N GLY A 132 30.43 -42.30 -1.46
CA GLY A 132 29.09 -42.76 -1.08
C GLY A 132 28.16 -41.66 -0.59
N THR A 133 28.49 -40.38 -0.82
CA THR A 133 27.71 -39.22 -0.38
C THR A 133 26.91 -38.57 -1.51
N ALA A 134 26.92 -39.15 -2.72
CA ALA A 134 26.14 -38.66 -3.87
C ALA A 134 24.62 -38.78 -3.67
N ALA A 135 24.17 -39.73 -2.84
CA ALA A 135 22.77 -39.89 -2.46
C ALA A 135 22.70 -40.66 -1.13
N SER A 136 21.64 -40.44 -0.37
CA SER A 136 21.40 -41.09 0.92
C SER A 136 20.16 -41.99 0.86
N GLY A 137 20.10 -42.96 1.77
CA GLY A 137 18.96 -43.84 1.94
C GLY A 137 18.92 -44.42 3.35
N ASN A 138 17.73 -44.74 3.85
CA ASN A 138 17.59 -45.31 5.19
C ASN A 138 18.13 -46.75 5.19
N THR A 139 19.21 -47.01 5.95
CA THR A 139 19.84 -48.33 6.06
C THR A 139 19.36 -49.18 7.24
N ASN A 140 18.42 -48.66 8.04
CA ASN A 140 17.97 -49.31 9.28
C ASN A 140 16.84 -50.31 9.08
N TRP A 141 16.36 -50.48 7.85
CA TRP A 141 15.27 -51.39 7.54
C TRP A 141 15.79 -52.81 7.24
N GLU A 142 14.93 -53.79 7.47
CA GLU A 142 15.22 -55.22 7.29
C GLU A 142 14.46 -55.77 6.08
N VAL A 143 15.12 -56.61 5.30
CA VAL A 143 14.51 -57.42 4.25
C VAL A 143 14.58 -58.86 4.71
N ASN A 144 13.44 -59.55 4.78
CA ASN A 144 13.36 -60.94 5.27
C ASN A 144 14.01 -61.16 6.65
N GLY A 145 13.94 -60.16 7.55
CA GLY A 145 14.60 -60.21 8.86
C GLY A 145 16.12 -59.98 8.83
N SER A 146 16.69 -59.62 7.67
CA SER A 146 18.12 -59.34 7.49
C SER A 146 18.38 -57.86 7.25
N LYS A 147 19.11 -57.23 8.19
CA LYS A 147 19.65 -55.87 8.02
C LYS A 147 20.69 -55.78 6.91
N VAL A 148 21.39 -56.88 6.63
CA VAL A 148 22.41 -56.93 5.55
C VAL A 148 21.72 -56.85 4.19
N GLU A 149 20.62 -57.59 4.01
CA GLU A 149 19.82 -57.55 2.79
C GLU A 149 19.16 -56.18 2.59
N GLY A 150 18.64 -55.57 3.66
CA GLY A 150 18.10 -54.20 3.62
C GLY A 150 19.13 -53.15 3.19
N ARG A 151 20.36 -53.21 3.73
CA ARG A 151 21.47 -52.35 3.29
C ARG A 151 21.83 -52.55 1.83
N LYS A 152 21.86 -53.81 1.37
CA LYS A 152 22.18 -54.13 -0.03
C LYS A 152 21.15 -53.53 -0.98
N LEU A 153 19.86 -53.70 -0.69
CA LEU A 153 18.81 -53.17 -1.57
C LEU A 153 18.83 -51.63 -1.62
N VAL A 154 19.07 -50.96 -0.51
CA VAL A 154 19.21 -49.48 -0.48
C VAL A 154 20.35 -49.02 -1.37
N ASN A 155 21.50 -49.69 -1.29
CA ASN A 155 22.64 -49.36 -2.15
C ASN A 155 22.34 -49.59 -3.63
N ASP A 156 21.59 -50.64 -3.96
CA ASP A 156 21.20 -50.93 -5.35
C ASP A 156 20.16 -49.92 -5.87
N MET A 157 19.24 -49.46 -5.01
CA MET A 157 18.31 -48.37 -5.34
C MET A 157 19.04 -47.04 -5.54
N ILE A 158 19.99 -46.69 -4.66
CA ILE A 158 20.82 -45.50 -4.82
C ILE A 158 21.56 -45.52 -6.17
N LYS A 159 22.17 -46.65 -6.53
CA LYS A 159 22.83 -46.82 -7.83
C LYS A 159 21.87 -46.66 -9.01
N LEU A 160 20.66 -47.23 -8.91
CA LEU A 160 19.64 -47.14 -9.94
C LEU A 160 19.19 -45.70 -10.16
N VAL A 161 18.89 -44.98 -9.08
CA VAL A 161 18.48 -43.57 -9.12
C VAL A 161 19.58 -42.69 -9.73
N LEU A 162 20.83 -42.84 -9.25
CA LEU A 162 21.96 -42.08 -9.78
C LEU A 162 22.19 -42.36 -11.28
N ARG A 163 22.05 -43.62 -11.72
CA ARG A 163 22.15 -43.97 -13.15
C ARG A 163 21.04 -43.34 -13.97
N SER A 164 19.79 -43.40 -13.49
CA SER A 164 18.63 -42.79 -14.16
C SER A 164 18.81 -41.28 -14.30
N PHE A 165 19.19 -40.61 -13.21
CA PHE A 165 19.48 -39.18 -13.20
C PHE A 165 20.58 -38.80 -14.20
N ASN A 166 21.70 -39.53 -14.21
CA ASN A 166 22.81 -39.28 -15.13
C ASN A 166 22.40 -39.46 -16.60
N ASN A 167 21.58 -40.46 -16.91
CA ASN A 167 21.08 -40.69 -18.27
C ASN A 167 20.17 -39.55 -18.75
N GLU A 168 19.34 -39.00 -17.86
CA GLU A 168 18.43 -37.91 -18.18
C GLU A 168 19.15 -36.57 -18.31
N ALA A 169 20.04 -36.26 -17.36
CA ALA A 169 20.87 -35.06 -17.40
C ALA A 169 21.81 -35.04 -18.62
N GLY A 170 22.37 -36.20 -19.00
CA GLY A 170 23.21 -36.34 -20.20
C GLY A 170 22.45 -36.18 -21.51
N ARG A 171 21.17 -36.57 -21.57
CA ARG A 171 20.30 -36.34 -22.74
C ARG A 171 20.05 -34.86 -22.99
N ARG A 172 19.83 -34.05 -21.95
CA ARG A 172 19.63 -32.60 -22.08
C ARG A 172 20.87 -31.84 -22.56
N GLN A 173 22.08 -32.36 -22.29
CA GLN A 173 23.33 -31.76 -22.78
C GLN A 173 23.58 -31.96 -24.29
N LYS A 174 22.95 -32.96 -24.93
CA LYS A 174 23.11 -33.20 -26.37
C LYS A 174 22.13 -32.42 -27.24
N LEU A 175 21.03 -31.92 -26.66
CA LEU A 175 20.01 -31.13 -27.36
C LEU A 175 20.31 -29.62 -27.35
N SER A 176 21.37 -29.19 -26.64
CA SER A 176 21.76 -27.79 -26.44
C SER A 176 23.12 -27.43 -27.05
N ALA A 177 23.68 -28.31 -27.89
CA ALA A 177 24.91 -28.11 -28.67
C ALA A 177 24.60 -28.31 -30.16
#